data_AF-A0AB39EPR0-F1
#
_entry.id   AF-A0AB39EPR0-F1
#
_cell.length_a   1.000
_cell.length_b   1.000
_cell.length_c   1.000
_cell.angle_alpha   90.00
_cell.angle_beta   90.00
_cell.angle_gamma   90.00
#
_symmetry.space_group_name_H-M   'P 1'
#
loop_
_entity.id
_entity.type
_entity.pdbx_description
1 polymer ?
#
loop_
_entity_poly.entity_id
_entity_poly.type
_entity_poly.pdbx_seq_one_letter_code
_entity_poly.pdbx_strand_id
1 'polypeptide(L)'
;MRFYVIGSCRVHGPLRGRPGYGKPVVGYTHTTKEAIQRVRHIRGEIVIAHSVAPYVFSRERTPVVTAAHRRALNDADVMLVEVCSAKEMQYMGFWLNLNYAQNRELHAPVQEAAELERDLRALMRMVPRLVVVTHVDLPGIEDRARFSDRVRSACEKLDIPVFSPADHVGPDDMLDANHYKPDVVRQIGDRLMEFLCKPET
;
A
#
# COMPACT_ATOMS: atom_id res chain seq x y z
N MET A 1 -7.88 -16.43 9.49
CA MET A 1 -7.63 -15.57 8.32
C MET A 1 -6.16 -15.19 8.29
N ARG A 2 -5.49 -15.50 7.18
CA ARG A 2 -4.13 -15.05 6.85
C ARG A 2 -4.23 -13.84 5.95
N PHE A 3 -3.38 -12.84 6.17
CA PHE A 3 -3.39 -11.65 5.34
C PHE A 3 -1.98 -11.16 5.04
N TYR A 4 -1.83 -10.57 3.85
CA TYR A 4 -0.58 -10.00 3.38
C TYR A 4 -0.74 -8.50 3.20
N VAL A 5 0.27 -7.74 3.62
CA VAL A 5 0.24 -6.27 3.56
C VAL A 5 1.25 -5.78 2.54
N ILE A 6 0.82 -4.89 1.65
CA ILE A 6 1.65 -4.12 0.72
C ILE A 6 1.36 -2.65 0.98
N GLY A 7 2.30 -1.96 1.61
CA GLY A 7 2.10 -0.55 1.96
C GLY A 7 3.29 0.04 2.71
N SER A 8 3.03 1.13 3.41
CA SER A 8 3.98 1.86 4.24
C SER A 8 3.95 1.41 5.70
N CYS A 9 4.71 2.12 6.54
CA CYS A 9 4.67 1.97 7.99
C CYS A 9 3.26 2.15 8.58
N ARG A 10 2.36 2.90 7.91
CA ARG A 10 1.01 3.18 8.41
C ARG A 10 0.07 1.99 8.35
N VAL A 11 0.33 1.01 7.49
CA VAL A 11 -0.45 -0.24 7.42
C VAL A 11 0.31 -1.38 8.07
N HIS A 12 1.63 -1.44 7.84
CA HIS A 12 2.47 -2.47 8.46
C HIS A 12 2.56 -2.33 9.98
N GLY A 13 2.70 -1.11 10.51
CA GLY A 13 2.85 -0.86 11.95
C GLY A 13 1.68 -1.39 12.77
N PRO A 14 0.44 -0.96 12.49
CA PRO A 14 -0.75 -1.39 13.23
C PRO A 14 -1.02 -2.91 13.20
N LEU A 15 -0.59 -3.58 12.14
CA LEU A 15 -0.85 -5.01 11.91
C LEU A 15 0.32 -5.93 12.28
N ARG A 16 1.50 -5.38 12.55
CA ARG A 16 2.69 -6.16 12.87
C ARG A 16 2.47 -6.97 14.15
N GLY A 17 2.75 -8.27 14.08
CA GLY A 17 2.62 -9.18 15.21
C GLY A 17 1.19 -9.65 15.48
N ARG A 18 0.20 -9.19 14.70
CA ARG A 18 -1.17 -9.73 14.77
C ARG A 18 -1.21 -11.17 14.22
N PRO A 19 -2.04 -12.06 14.79
CA PRO A 19 -2.25 -13.40 14.24
C PRO A 19 -2.66 -13.34 12.76
N GLY A 20 -2.05 -14.16 11.92
CA GLY A 20 -2.33 -14.19 10.48
C GLY A 20 -1.54 -13.21 9.62
N TYR A 21 -0.76 -12.30 10.22
CA TYR A 21 0.11 -11.36 9.50
C TYR A 21 1.25 -12.10 8.78
N GLY A 22 1.25 -12.06 7.45
CA GLY A 22 2.32 -12.61 6.63
C GLY A 22 3.61 -11.80 6.73
N LYS A 23 4.77 -12.48 6.78
CA LYS A 23 6.08 -11.80 6.79
C LYS A 23 6.28 -11.02 5.48
N PRO A 24 6.34 -9.67 5.51
CA PRO A 24 6.42 -8.88 4.30
C PRO A 24 7.85 -8.87 3.74
N VAL A 25 7.97 -8.61 2.44
CA VAL A 25 9.25 -8.20 1.85
C VAL A 25 9.46 -6.72 2.15
N VAL A 26 10.61 -6.39 2.74
CA VAL A 26 10.95 -5.01 3.15
C VAL A 26 10.86 -4.03 1.97
N GLY A 27 10.35 -2.84 2.25
CA GLY A 27 10.27 -1.71 1.32
C GLY A 27 8.82 -1.29 1.12
N TYR A 28 8.58 0.01 1.24
CA TYR A 28 7.22 0.56 1.21
C TYR A 28 6.66 0.66 -0.20
N THR A 29 5.35 0.83 -0.28
CA THR A 29 4.64 1.13 -1.52
C THR A 29 3.51 2.13 -1.23
N HIS A 30 3.19 3.00 -2.19
CA HIS A 30 2.19 4.07 -2.03
C HIS A 30 1.15 4.13 -3.16
N THR A 31 1.41 3.44 -4.27
CA THR A 31 0.56 3.45 -5.47
C THR A 31 0.19 2.04 -5.88
N THR A 32 -0.88 1.89 -6.66
CA THR A 32 -1.25 0.59 -7.23
C THR A 32 -0.16 0.02 -8.13
N LYS A 33 0.57 0.87 -8.87
CA LYS A 33 1.69 0.45 -9.73
C LYS A 33 2.85 -0.16 -8.93
N GLU A 34 3.25 0.51 -7.85
CA GLU A 34 4.27 0.01 -6.94
C GLU A 34 3.82 -1.31 -6.30
N ALA A 35 2.55 -1.41 -5.91
CA ALA A 35 1.97 -2.63 -5.33
C ALA A 35 1.95 -3.80 -6.32
N ILE A 36 1.48 -3.59 -7.55
CA ILE A 36 1.52 -4.59 -8.63
C ILE A 36 2.95 -5.04 -8.86
N GLN A 37 3.90 -4.11 -9.02
CA GLN A 37 5.30 -4.44 -9.20
C GLN A 37 5.84 -5.27 -8.03
N ARG A 38 5.47 -4.91 -6.81
CA ARG A 38 5.87 -5.64 -5.59
C ARG A 38 5.37 -7.09 -5.60
N VAL A 39 4.10 -7.31 -5.91
CA VAL A 39 3.51 -8.66 -6.02
C VAL A 39 4.27 -9.49 -7.06
N ARG A 40 4.47 -8.93 -8.26
CA ARG A 40 5.18 -9.62 -9.35
C ARG A 40 6.61 -9.95 -8.99
N HIS A 41 7.32 -9.03 -8.32
CA HIS A 41 8.68 -9.27 -7.85
C HIS A 41 8.74 -10.36 -6.79
N ILE A 42 7.81 -10.37 -5.82
CA ILE A 42 7.74 -11.43 -4.80
C ILE A 42 7.54 -12.79 -5.47
N ARG A 43 6.63 -12.87 -6.44
CA ARG A 43 6.36 -14.09 -7.20
C ARG A 43 7.51 -14.53 -8.11
N GLY A 44 8.48 -13.66 -8.38
CA GLY A 44 9.57 -13.91 -9.31
C GLY A 44 9.17 -13.76 -10.78
N GLU A 45 8.03 -13.11 -11.05
CA GLU A 45 7.57 -12.82 -12.41
C GLU A 45 8.35 -11.69 -13.08
N ILE A 46 9.00 -10.85 -12.27
CA ILE A 46 9.90 -9.80 -12.73
C ILE A 46 11.17 -9.80 -11.87
N VAL A 47 12.27 -9.36 -12.48
CA VAL A 47 13.54 -9.09 -11.80
C VAL A 47 13.78 -7.59 -11.87
N ILE A 48 13.92 -6.95 -10.71
CA ILE A 48 14.24 -5.52 -10.65
C ILE A 48 15.73 -5.36 -10.95
N ALA A 49 16.07 -4.56 -11.97
CA ALA A 49 17.45 -4.35 -12.35
C ALA A 49 18.25 -3.70 -11.21
N HIS A 50 19.50 -4.12 -11.04
CA HIS A 50 20.35 -3.65 -9.95
C HIS A 50 20.53 -2.12 -9.95
N SER A 51 20.60 -1.51 -11.15
CA SER A 51 20.73 -0.06 -11.32
C SER A 51 19.52 0.74 -10.85
N VAL A 52 18.31 0.16 -10.85
CA VAL A 52 17.07 0.84 -10.43
C VAL A 52 16.63 0.44 -9.02
N ALA A 53 17.12 -0.68 -8.49
CA ALA A 53 16.74 -1.20 -7.19
C ALA A 53 16.83 -0.18 -6.02
N PRO A 54 17.84 0.71 -5.96
CA PRO A 54 17.90 1.79 -4.95
C PRO A 54 16.66 2.70 -4.90
N TYR A 55 16.01 2.90 -6.04
CA TYR A 55 14.84 3.76 -6.20
C TYR A 55 13.53 3.01 -6.01
N VAL A 56 13.55 1.68 -6.09
CA VAL A 56 12.36 0.82 -5.87
C VAL A 56 12.26 0.35 -4.41
N PHE A 57 13.39 0.01 -3.79
CA PHE A 57 13.43 -0.67 -2.48
C PHE A 57 14.11 0.11 -1.35
N SER A 58 14.74 1.24 -1.68
CA SER A 58 15.69 2.05 -0.87
C SER A 58 17.14 1.82 -1.25
N ARG A 59 17.95 2.85 -1.07
CA ARG A 59 19.39 2.88 -1.41
C ARG A 59 20.23 1.83 -0.69
N GLU A 60 19.78 1.34 0.45
CA GLU A 60 20.59 0.48 1.30
C GLU A 60 20.30 -1.01 1.10
N ARG A 61 19.14 -1.39 0.52
CA ARG A 61 18.68 -2.78 0.55
C ARG A 61 17.83 -3.14 -0.66
N THR A 62 18.37 -3.95 -1.57
CA THR A 62 17.53 -4.81 -2.42
C THR A 62 17.07 -6.00 -1.57
N PRO A 63 15.77 -6.20 -1.35
CA PRO A 63 15.30 -7.21 -0.43
C PRO A 63 15.44 -8.60 -1.06
N VAL A 64 16.01 -9.53 -0.30
CA VAL A 64 16.05 -10.94 -0.70
C VAL A 64 14.65 -11.53 -0.54
N VAL A 65 14.07 -11.96 -1.66
CA VAL A 65 12.78 -12.67 -1.66
C VAL A 65 13.04 -14.15 -1.36
N THR A 66 12.55 -14.61 -0.21
CA THR A 66 12.68 -16.01 0.22
C THR A 66 11.44 -16.82 -0.16
N ALA A 67 11.54 -18.15 -0.10
CA ALA A 67 10.38 -19.04 -0.27
C ALA A 67 9.27 -18.75 0.76
N ALA A 68 9.64 -18.36 1.99
CA ALA A 68 8.67 -17.97 3.02
C ALA A 68 7.88 -16.72 2.64
N HIS A 69 8.51 -15.72 2.00
CA HIS A 69 7.81 -14.53 1.51
C HIS A 69 6.80 -14.88 0.40
N ARG A 70 7.21 -15.75 -0.53
CA ARG A 70 6.32 -16.24 -1.60
C ARG A 70 5.13 -17.00 -1.06
N ARG A 71 5.37 -17.92 -0.12
CA ARG A 71 4.31 -18.67 0.54
C ARG A 71 3.37 -17.73 1.28
N ALA A 72 3.88 -16.79 2.08
CA ALA A 72 3.04 -15.86 2.83
C ALA A 72 2.11 -15.02 1.93
N LEU A 73 2.56 -14.62 0.75
CA LEU A 73 1.72 -13.91 -0.23
C LEU A 73 0.69 -14.84 -0.89
N ASN A 74 1.13 -16.01 -1.36
CA ASN A 74 0.25 -16.93 -2.10
C ASN A 74 -0.79 -17.62 -1.22
N ASP A 75 -0.47 -17.82 0.05
CA ASP A 75 -1.34 -18.42 1.05
C ASP A 75 -2.24 -17.39 1.74
N ALA A 76 -2.14 -16.09 1.40
CA ALA A 76 -2.97 -15.08 2.04
C ALA A 76 -4.44 -15.21 1.59
N ASP A 77 -5.35 -15.20 2.56
CA ASP A 77 -6.78 -15.17 2.28
C ASP A 77 -7.20 -13.75 1.85
N VAL A 78 -6.49 -12.73 2.35
CA VAL A 78 -6.72 -11.30 2.03
C VAL A 78 -5.40 -10.59 1.78
N MET A 79 -5.34 -9.69 0.81
CA MET A 79 -4.24 -8.74 0.66
C MET A 79 -4.71 -7.31 0.91
N LEU A 80 -4.03 -6.62 1.80
CA LEU A 80 -4.21 -5.20 2.06
C LEU A 80 -3.19 -4.42 1.24
N VAL A 81 -3.67 -3.46 0.45
CA VAL A 81 -2.83 -2.59 -0.36
C VAL A 81 -3.06 -1.14 0.07
N GLU A 82 -2.01 -0.46 0.51
CA GLU A 82 -2.06 0.98 0.72
C GLU A 82 -2.01 1.70 -0.64
N VAL A 83 -2.97 2.60 -0.86
CA VAL A 83 -3.02 3.50 -2.02
C VAL A 83 -3.19 4.92 -1.50
N CYS A 84 -2.10 5.68 -1.47
CA CYS A 84 -2.05 6.98 -0.80
C CYS A 84 -1.37 8.08 -1.62
N SER A 85 -0.94 7.79 -2.86
CA SER A 85 -0.43 8.80 -3.77
C SER A 85 -0.94 8.60 -5.19
N ALA A 86 -1.30 9.73 -5.81
CA ALA A 86 -1.64 9.81 -7.21
C ALA A 86 -0.39 9.90 -8.10
N LYS A 87 0.74 10.38 -7.55
CA LYS A 87 1.98 10.60 -8.30
C LYS A 87 2.63 9.26 -8.65
N GLU A 88 3.02 9.11 -9.91
CA GLU A 88 3.72 7.94 -10.42
C GLU A 88 5.07 8.35 -11.00
N MET A 89 6.09 7.53 -10.77
CA MET A 89 7.39 7.69 -11.41
C MET A 89 7.81 6.38 -12.05
N GLN A 90 8.11 6.42 -13.34
CA GLN A 90 8.56 5.26 -14.09
C GLN A 90 9.93 5.54 -14.70
N TYR A 91 10.83 4.57 -14.59
CA TYR A 91 12.13 4.61 -15.25
C TYR A 91 12.53 3.22 -15.73
N MET A 92 12.91 3.11 -17.00
CA MET A 92 13.28 1.84 -17.67
C MET A 92 12.24 0.73 -17.45
N GLY A 93 10.95 1.07 -17.48
CA GLY A 93 9.85 0.13 -17.28
C GLY A 93 9.54 -0.23 -15.82
N PHE A 94 10.32 0.28 -14.85
CA PHE A 94 10.10 0.05 -13.42
C PHE A 94 9.44 1.25 -12.74
N TRP A 95 8.50 0.96 -11.85
CA TRP A 95 7.86 1.95 -10.99
C TRP A 95 8.73 2.24 -9.79
N LEU A 96 9.11 3.50 -9.63
CA LEU A 96 10.00 3.97 -8.58
C LEU A 96 9.19 4.32 -7.34
N ASN A 97 9.74 4.03 -6.17
CA ASN A 97 9.14 4.44 -4.92
C ASN A 97 9.30 5.95 -4.72
N LEU A 98 8.18 6.63 -4.46
CA LEU A 98 8.16 8.08 -4.28
C LEU A 98 9.11 8.58 -3.19
N ASN A 99 9.35 7.83 -2.11
CA ASN A 99 10.25 8.27 -1.04
C ASN A 99 11.72 8.24 -1.44
N TYR A 100 12.10 7.44 -2.44
CA TYR A 100 13.50 7.25 -2.84
C TYR A 100 13.87 7.96 -4.13
N ALA A 101 12.87 8.24 -4.98
CA ALA A 101 13.03 8.96 -6.23
C ALA A 101 12.74 10.47 -6.10
N GLN A 102 12.26 10.95 -4.96
CA GLN A 102 12.03 12.37 -4.74
C GLN A 102 13.35 13.16 -4.62
N ASN A 103 13.75 13.74 -5.75
CA ASN A 103 14.19 15.13 -5.73
C ASN A 103 12.91 15.99 -5.83
N ARG A 104 12.71 16.94 -4.91
CA ARG A 104 11.43 17.66 -4.74
C ARG A 104 11.00 18.50 -5.96
N GLU A 105 11.87 18.62 -6.95
CA GLU A 105 11.68 19.42 -8.17
C GLU A 105 11.20 18.61 -9.40
N LEU A 106 11.10 17.28 -9.30
CA LEU A 106 10.60 16.47 -10.40
C LEU A 106 9.06 16.45 -10.39
N HIS A 107 8.46 17.02 -11.43
CA HIS A 107 7.03 16.86 -11.74
C HIS A 107 6.76 15.40 -12.13
N ALA A 108 6.27 14.62 -11.16
CA ALA A 108 5.79 13.27 -11.40
C ALA A 108 4.39 13.32 -12.05
N PRO A 109 4.13 12.57 -13.14
CA PRO A 109 2.79 12.42 -13.68
C PRO A 109 1.83 11.88 -12.62
N VAL A 110 0.56 12.23 -12.76
CA VAL A 110 -0.50 11.76 -11.89
C VAL A 110 -1.24 10.62 -12.58
N GLN A 111 -1.46 9.52 -11.86
CA GLN A 111 -2.28 8.41 -12.31
C GLN A 111 -3.69 8.89 -12.65
N GLU A 112 -4.19 8.53 -13.82
CA GLU A 112 -5.55 8.85 -14.24
C GLU A 112 -6.58 7.88 -13.65
N ALA A 113 -7.84 8.31 -13.56
CA ALA A 113 -8.91 7.52 -12.93
C ALA A 113 -9.11 6.15 -13.61
N ALA A 114 -9.11 6.12 -14.95
CA ALA A 114 -9.23 4.88 -15.71
C ALA A 114 -8.03 3.93 -15.49
N GLU A 115 -6.84 4.49 -15.24
CA GLU A 115 -5.65 3.69 -14.93
C GLU A 115 -5.70 3.10 -13.53
N LEU A 116 -6.15 3.89 -12.55
CA LEU A 116 -6.40 3.42 -11.19
C LEU A 116 -7.39 2.24 -11.19
N GLU A 117 -8.53 2.38 -11.86
CA GLU A 117 -9.52 1.29 -11.96
C GLU A 117 -8.94 0.03 -12.62
N ARG A 118 -8.18 0.19 -13.71
CA ARG A 118 -7.50 -0.92 -14.39
C ARG A 118 -6.51 -1.63 -13.46
N ASP A 119 -5.75 -0.87 -12.68
CA ASP A 119 -4.76 -1.43 -11.76
C ASP A 119 -5.40 -2.12 -10.56
N LEU A 120 -6.50 -1.58 -10.03
CA LEU A 120 -7.29 -2.23 -8.99
C LEU A 120 -7.84 -3.58 -9.48
N ARG A 121 -8.38 -3.64 -10.71
CA ARG A 121 -8.78 -4.92 -11.34
C ARG A 121 -7.61 -5.87 -11.55
N ALA A 122 -6.40 -5.36 -11.79
CA ALA A 122 -5.21 -6.19 -11.87
C ALA A 122 -4.86 -6.78 -10.50
N LEU A 123 -4.90 -5.99 -9.43
CA LEU A 123 -4.68 -6.44 -8.05
C LEU A 123 -5.73 -7.47 -7.61
N MET A 124 -7.01 -7.27 -7.92
CA MET A 124 -8.07 -8.24 -7.62
C MET A 124 -7.79 -9.61 -8.24
N ARG A 125 -7.23 -9.66 -9.45
CA ARG A 125 -6.86 -10.92 -10.11
C ARG A 125 -5.63 -11.59 -9.49
N MET A 126 -4.89 -10.89 -8.65
CA MET A 126 -3.68 -11.42 -8.03
C MET A 126 -3.95 -12.16 -6.73
N VAL A 127 -5.09 -11.94 -6.06
CA VAL A 127 -5.33 -12.44 -4.70
C VAL A 127 -6.80 -12.83 -4.51
N PRO A 128 -7.13 -13.74 -3.56
CA PRO A 128 -8.52 -14.14 -3.36
C PRO A 128 -9.45 -12.99 -2.96
N ARG A 129 -8.95 -12.10 -2.08
CA ARG A 129 -9.67 -10.92 -1.61
C ARG A 129 -8.71 -9.73 -1.50
N LEU A 130 -9.10 -8.60 -2.08
CA LEU A 130 -8.36 -7.35 -2.02
C LEU A 130 -9.06 -6.39 -1.06
N VAL A 131 -8.29 -5.75 -0.19
CA VAL A 131 -8.73 -4.62 0.63
C VAL A 131 -7.80 -3.45 0.35
N VAL A 132 -8.37 -2.27 0.12
CA VAL A 132 -7.58 -1.05 -0.08
C VAL A 132 -7.56 -0.24 1.20
N VAL A 133 -6.40 0.30 1.54
CA VAL A 133 -6.21 1.21 2.67
C VAL A 133 -5.81 2.58 2.13
N THR A 134 -6.57 3.62 2.44
CA THR A 134 -6.22 5.00 2.06
C THR A 134 -5.34 5.67 3.12
N HIS A 135 -4.97 6.92 2.88
CA HIS A 135 -4.18 7.72 3.81
C HIS A 135 -5.06 8.41 4.87
N VAL A 136 -4.43 8.95 5.93
CA VAL A 136 -5.03 9.93 6.84
C VAL A 136 -5.09 11.30 6.17
N ASP A 137 -6.20 12.00 6.27
CA ASP A 137 -6.23 13.39 5.79
C ASP A 137 -5.54 14.30 6.81
N LEU A 138 -4.44 14.93 6.39
CA LEU A 138 -3.76 15.95 7.17
C LEU A 138 -4.06 17.34 6.58
N PRO A 139 -4.38 18.34 7.42
CA PRO A 139 -4.61 19.71 6.99
C PRO A 139 -3.46 20.23 6.11
N GLY A 140 -3.80 20.93 5.03
CA GLY A 140 -2.81 21.54 4.12
C GLY A 140 -2.31 20.62 3.00
N ILE A 141 -2.89 19.43 2.81
CA ILE A 141 -2.58 18.53 1.69
C ILE A 141 -3.85 18.16 0.92
N GLU A 142 -4.51 19.16 0.33
CA GLU A 142 -5.78 19.02 -0.42
C GLU A 142 -5.73 17.98 -1.53
N ASP A 143 -4.56 17.81 -2.17
CA ASP A 143 -4.34 16.77 -3.19
C ASP A 143 -4.50 15.34 -2.64
N ARG A 144 -4.25 15.11 -1.34
CA ARG A 144 -4.40 13.78 -0.72
C ARG A 144 -5.86 13.43 -0.49
N ALA A 145 -6.66 14.36 0.05
CA ALA A 145 -8.09 14.13 0.26
C ALA A 145 -8.81 13.84 -1.06
N ARG A 146 -8.57 14.67 -2.09
CA ARG A 146 -9.13 14.47 -3.44
C ARG A 146 -8.71 13.12 -4.03
N PHE A 147 -7.48 12.70 -3.79
CA PHE A 147 -7.02 11.39 -4.26
C PHE A 147 -7.65 10.24 -3.48
N SER A 148 -7.77 10.34 -2.15
CA SER A 148 -8.47 9.36 -1.30
C SER A 148 -9.91 9.14 -1.77
N ASP A 149 -10.64 10.22 -2.08
CA ASP A 149 -12.00 10.13 -2.60
C ASP A 149 -12.06 9.46 -3.98
N ARG A 150 -11.10 9.76 -4.86
CA ARG A 150 -10.98 9.07 -6.14
C ARG A 150 -10.71 7.57 -5.97
N VAL A 151 -9.87 7.19 -5.01
CA VAL A 151 -9.62 5.78 -4.66
C VAL A 151 -10.88 5.11 -4.13
N ARG A 152 -11.60 5.76 -3.21
CA ARG A 152 -12.87 5.25 -2.66
C ARG A 152 -13.90 5.03 -3.77
N SER A 153 -14.11 6.03 -4.63
CA SER A 153 -15.04 5.92 -5.76
C SER A 153 -14.67 4.79 -6.72
N ALA A 154 -13.39 4.62 -7.03
CA ALA A 154 -12.93 3.51 -7.88
C ALA A 154 -13.16 2.15 -7.19
N CYS A 155 -12.92 2.05 -5.89
CA CYS A 155 -13.14 0.81 -5.14
C CYS A 155 -14.63 0.47 -5.01
N GLU A 156 -15.50 1.46 -4.77
CA GLU A 156 -16.95 1.28 -4.73
C GLU A 156 -17.49 0.69 -6.04
N LYS A 157 -17.07 1.24 -7.19
CA LYS A 157 -17.44 0.70 -8.52
C LYS A 157 -16.99 -0.75 -8.75
N LEU A 158 -15.95 -1.18 -8.04
CA LEU A 158 -15.32 -2.49 -8.18
C LEU A 158 -15.71 -3.46 -7.05
N ASP A 159 -16.56 -3.02 -6.13
CA ASP A 159 -16.92 -3.76 -4.92
C ASP A 159 -15.67 -4.20 -4.11
N ILE A 160 -14.70 -3.29 -3.99
CA ILE A 160 -13.48 -3.49 -3.20
C ILE A 160 -13.68 -2.81 -1.84
N PRO A 161 -13.58 -3.53 -0.71
CA PRO A 161 -13.63 -2.91 0.60
C PRO A 161 -12.48 -1.92 0.81
N VAL A 162 -12.82 -0.72 1.30
CA VAL A 162 -11.85 0.33 1.62
C VAL A 162 -11.84 0.60 3.11
N PHE A 163 -10.66 0.56 3.71
CA PHE A 163 -10.44 1.08 5.06
C PHE A 163 -9.78 2.46 4.96
N SER A 164 -10.40 3.46 5.59
CA SER A 164 -9.86 4.80 5.67
C SER A 164 -9.43 5.12 7.10
N PRO A 165 -8.12 5.28 7.37
CA PRO A 165 -7.67 5.75 8.67
C PRO A 165 -8.20 7.14 9.03
N ALA A 166 -8.46 8.01 8.03
CA ALA A 166 -9.01 9.34 8.24
C ALA A 166 -10.40 9.33 8.93
N ASP A 167 -11.11 8.21 8.88
CA ASP A 167 -12.43 8.06 9.50
C ASP A 167 -12.32 7.74 11.01
N HIS A 168 -11.10 7.54 11.50
CA HIS A 168 -10.82 7.04 12.84
C HIS A 168 -9.82 7.89 13.61
N VAL A 169 -9.00 8.69 12.93
CA VAL A 169 -7.97 9.52 13.54
C VAL A 169 -7.92 10.90 12.89
N GLY A 170 -7.56 11.89 13.69
CA GLY A 170 -7.36 13.27 13.28
C GLY A 170 -5.89 13.71 13.31
N PRO A 171 -5.62 14.99 13.00
CA PRO A 171 -4.27 15.54 13.00
C PRO A 171 -3.58 15.44 14.37
N ASP A 172 -4.34 15.57 15.46
CA ASP A 172 -3.83 15.48 16.83
C ASP A 172 -3.38 14.07 17.21
N ASP A 173 -3.75 13.05 16.44
CA ASP A 173 -3.37 11.65 16.65
C ASP A 173 -2.06 11.27 15.95
N MET A 174 -1.46 12.23 15.25
CA MET A 174 -0.23 12.06 14.49
C MET A 174 0.98 12.54 15.28
N LEU A 175 2.08 11.79 15.16
CA LEU A 175 3.40 12.18 15.66
C LEU A 175 4.08 13.16 14.67
N ASP A 176 3.92 12.91 13.38
CA ASP A 176 4.41 13.77 12.30
C ASP A 176 3.52 13.59 11.04
N ALA A 177 3.91 14.20 9.91
CA ALA A 177 3.17 14.09 8.65
C ALA A 177 3.02 12.64 8.12
N ASN A 178 3.73 11.68 8.72
CA ASN A 178 3.78 10.30 8.29
C ASN A 178 3.55 9.22 9.35
N HIS A 179 3.57 9.54 10.64
CA HIS A 179 3.47 8.53 11.69
C HIS A 179 2.34 8.85 12.68
N TYR A 180 1.61 7.81 13.09
CA TYR A 180 0.67 7.88 14.22
C TYR A 180 1.42 7.97 15.55
N LYS A 181 0.78 8.52 16.58
CA LYS A 181 1.24 8.34 17.97
C LYS A 181 1.20 6.85 18.37
N PRO A 182 2.06 6.39 19.29
CA PRO A 182 2.18 4.96 19.60
C PRO A 182 0.89 4.27 20.09
N ASP A 183 0.08 4.96 20.88
CA ASP A 183 -1.22 4.52 21.35
C ASP A 183 -2.24 4.42 20.20
N VAL A 184 -2.22 5.40 19.29
CA VAL A 184 -3.06 5.44 18.07
C VAL A 184 -2.75 4.28 17.11
N VAL A 185 -1.47 3.89 16.97
CA VAL A 185 -1.07 2.72 16.15
C VAL A 185 -1.84 1.47 16.57
N ARG A 186 -2.00 1.25 17.88
CA ARG A 186 -2.71 0.07 18.41
C ARG A 186 -4.18 0.13 18.05
N GLN A 187 -4.83 1.28 18.27
CA GLN A 187 -6.23 1.51 17.96
C GLN A 187 -6.54 1.28 16.48
N ILE A 188 -5.74 1.85 15.57
CA ILE A 188 -5.88 1.61 14.13
C ILE A 188 -5.74 0.13 13.80
N GLY A 189 -4.84 -0.58 14.49
CA GLY A 189 -4.63 -2.01 14.29
C GLY A 189 -5.86 -2.83 14.68
N ASP A 190 -6.50 -2.48 15.80
CA ASP A 190 -7.74 -3.13 16.24
C ASP A 190 -8.88 -2.87 15.24
N ARG A 191 -9.04 -1.62 14.78
CA ARG A 191 -10.05 -1.25 13.78
C ARG A 191 -9.85 -1.94 12.42
N LEU A 192 -8.60 -2.05 11.96
CA LEU A 192 -8.28 -2.80 10.74
C LEU A 192 -8.63 -4.28 10.90
N MET A 193 -8.30 -4.90 12.03
CA MET A 193 -8.64 -6.31 12.27
C MET A 193 -10.15 -6.53 12.36
N GLU A 194 -10.90 -5.64 13.02
CA GLU A 194 -12.37 -5.65 13.02
C GLU A 194 -12.90 -5.55 11.59
N PHE A 195 -12.39 -4.62 10.78
CA PHE A 195 -12.79 -4.42 9.40
C PHE A 195 -12.54 -5.66 8.54
N LEU A 196 -11.36 -6.28 8.64
CA LEU A 196 -11.02 -7.46 7.85
C LEU A 196 -11.86 -8.69 8.21
N CYS A 197 -12.21 -8.84 9.49
CA CYS A 197 -12.97 -9.97 10.02
C CYS A 197 -14.49 -9.83 9.87
N LYS A 198 -15.01 -8.68 9.40
CA LYS A 198 -16.44 -8.55 9.11
C LYS A 198 -16.84 -9.53 8.00
N PRO A 199 -17.90 -10.34 8.21
CA PRO A 199 -18.43 -11.18 7.15
C PRO A 199 -18.90 -10.29 5.99
N GLU A 200 -18.66 -10.75 4.76
CA GLU A 200 -19.20 -10.11 3.55
C GLU A 200 -20.73 -10.23 3.63
N THR A 201 -21.41 -9.08 3.68
CA THR A 201 -22.88 -8.97 3.73
C THR A 201 -23.51 -9.21 2.38
#